data_AF-A0AAW4BLC3-F1
#
_entry.id   AF-A0AAW4BLC3-F1
#
_cell.length_a   1.000
_cell.length_b   1.000
_cell.length_c   1.000
_cell.angle_alpha   90.00
_cell.angle_beta   90.00
_cell.angle_gamma   90.00
#
_symmetry.space_group_name_H-M   'P 1'
#
loop_
_entity.id
_entity.type
_entity.pdbx_description
1 polymer ?
#
loop_
_entity_poly.entity_id
_entity_poly.type
_entity_poly.pdbx_seq_one_letter_code
_entity_poly.pdbx_strand_id
1 'polypeptide(L)'
;MTLKTSIADKAFYSAENSEVHLPNKNLFENPLSYYTVACHELGHASNILPELYRGETGKTPATYAKEELVAEFTAHNIMQKLHIQAPTKLDS
;
A
#
# COMPACT_ATOMS: atom_id res chain seq x y z
N MET A 1 12.63 4.93 -5.50
CA MET A 1 11.64 3.92 -5.11
C MET A 1 11.73 2.74 -6.06
N THR A 2 11.93 1.54 -5.54
CA THR A 2 12.02 0.30 -6.34
C THR A 2 10.98 -0.72 -5.86
N LEU A 3 10.31 -1.42 -6.78
CA LEU A 3 9.38 -2.51 -6.45
C LEU A 3 10.13 -3.85 -6.48
N LYS A 4 10.08 -4.62 -5.40
CA LYS A 4 10.64 -5.97 -5.32
C LYS A 4 9.55 -6.97 -5.02
N THR A 5 9.60 -8.10 -5.73
CA THR A 5 8.72 -9.24 -5.49
C THR A 5 9.53 -10.39 -4.91
N SER A 6 9.04 -10.99 -3.84
CA SER A 6 9.68 -12.17 -3.25
C SER A 6 8.66 -13.27 -2.98
N ILE A 7 9.17 -14.47 -2.70
CA ILE A 7 8.37 -15.58 -2.17
C ILE A 7 8.07 -15.42 -0.67
N ALA A 8 8.50 -14.34 -0.03
CA ALA A 8 8.18 -14.06 1.37
C ALA A 8 6.73 -13.57 1.49
N ASP A 9 6.05 -14.02 2.56
CA ASP A 9 4.61 -13.83 2.76
C ASP A 9 4.18 -12.41 3.15
N LYS A 10 5.13 -11.48 3.40
CA LYS A 10 4.81 -10.16 3.94
C LYS A 10 5.09 -9.04 2.95
N ALA A 11 4.07 -8.23 2.72
CA ALA A 11 4.21 -6.92 2.10
C ALA A 11 4.72 -5.91 3.12
N PHE A 12 5.59 -5.00 2.69
CA PHE A 12 6.05 -3.86 3.48
C PHE A 12 6.80 -2.83 2.64
N TYR A 13 6.76 -1.58 3.08
CA TYR A 13 7.68 -0.53 2.64
C TYR A 13 8.91 -0.45 3.56
N SER A 14 10.10 -0.46 2.97
CA SER A 14 11.38 -0.20 3.64
C SER A 14 11.83 1.23 3.34
N ALA A 15 11.72 2.12 4.34
CA ALA A 15 12.18 3.49 4.24
C ALA A 15 13.72 3.58 4.04
N GLU A 16 14.48 2.73 4.74
CA GLU A 16 15.94 2.67 4.66
C GLU A 16 16.43 2.41 3.22
N ASN A 17 15.82 1.44 2.55
CA ASN A 17 16.21 1.07 1.18
C ASN A 17 15.41 1.81 0.11
N SER A 18 14.36 2.56 0.50
CA SER A 18 13.38 3.15 -0.42
C SER A 18 12.76 2.09 -1.36
N GLU A 19 12.34 0.96 -0.77
CA GLU A 19 11.85 -0.22 -1.50
C GLU A 19 10.46 -0.63 -1.02
N VAL A 20 9.58 -0.97 -1.96
CA VAL A 20 8.32 -1.65 -1.66
C VAL A 20 8.51 -3.12 -1.96
N HIS A 21 8.32 -3.95 -0.94
CA HIS A 21 8.34 -5.40 -1.04
C HIS A 21 6.92 -5.94 -1.09
N LEU A 22 6.63 -6.75 -2.10
CA LEU A 22 5.35 -7.45 -2.23
C LEU A 22 5.58 -8.97 -2.34
N PRO A 23 4.69 -9.79 -1.77
CA PRO A 23 4.63 -11.20 -2.10
C PRO A 23 4.35 -11.39 -3.59
N ASN A 24 4.68 -12.57 -4.10
CA ASN A 24 4.30 -12.94 -5.47
C ASN A 24 2.78 -12.79 -5.65
N LYS A 25 2.33 -12.13 -6.72
CA LYS A 25 0.91 -11.90 -7.02
C LYS A 25 0.05 -13.17 -7.00
N ASN A 26 0.64 -14.34 -7.29
CA ASN A 26 -0.04 -15.63 -7.28
C ASN A 26 -0.38 -16.12 -5.86
N LEU A 27 0.22 -15.53 -4.82
CA LEU A 27 -0.08 -15.81 -3.41
C LEU A 27 -1.31 -15.03 -2.91
N PHE A 28 -1.82 -14.08 -3.70
CA PHE A 28 -3.02 -13.32 -3.37
C PHE A 28 -4.26 -14.02 -3.91
N GLU A 29 -5.36 -13.97 -3.15
CA GLU A 29 -6.63 -14.59 -3.53
C GLU A 29 -7.17 -14.08 -4.87
N ASN A 30 -6.93 -12.80 -5.17
CA ASN A 30 -7.40 -12.16 -6.39
C ASN A 30 -6.56 -10.89 -6.70
N PRO A 31 -6.64 -10.37 -7.93
CA PRO A 31 -5.91 -9.15 -8.32
C PRO A 31 -6.26 -7.92 -7.49
N LEU A 32 -7.50 -7.80 -7.00
CA LEU A 32 -7.93 -6.67 -6.17
C LEU A 32 -7.14 -6.65 -4.85
N SER A 33 -7.04 -7.79 -4.16
CA SER A 33 -6.26 -7.92 -2.92
C SER A 33 -4.78 -7.55 -3.15
N TYR A 34 -4.20 -7.97 -4.27
CA TYR A 34 -2.84 -7.60 -4.64
C TYR A 34 -2.68 -6.08 -4.81
N TYR A 35 -3.56 -5.45 -5.60
CA TYR A 35 -3.46 -4.01 -5.87
C TYR A 35 -3.79 -3.15 -4.66
N THR A 36 -4.70 -3.57 -3.79
CA THR A 36 -4.97 -2.88 -2.51
C THR A 36 -3.72 -2.83 -1.65
N VAL A 37 -3.06 -3.98 -1.44
CA VAL A 37 -1.81 -4.05 -0.65
C VAL A 37 -0.69 -3.28 -1.33
N ALA A 38 -0.54 -3.41 -2.66
CA ALA A 38 0.46 -2.64 -3.40
C ALA A 38 0.26 -1.12 -3.25
N CYS A 39 -0.97 -0.63 -3.37
CA CYS A 39 -1.26 0.79 -3.23
C CYS A 39 -1.09 1.28 -1.78
N HIS A 40 -1.35 0.43 -0.79
CA HIS A 40 -1.08 0.72 0.63
C HIS A 40 0.41 0.97 0.86
N GLU A 41 1.28 0.05 0.43
CA GLU A 41 2.73 0.19 0.60
C GLU A 41 3.30 1.37 -0.18
N LEU A 42 2.74 1.67 -1.36
CA LEU A 42 3.06 2.89 -2.11
C LEU A 42 2.60 4.16 -1.37
N GLY A 43 1.50 4.08 -0.62
CA GLY A 43 1.04 5.13 0.28
C GLY A 43 2.07 5.45 1.36
N HIS A 44 2.67 4.44 1.99
CA HIS A 44 3.80 4.62 2.89
C HIS A 44 5.02 5.23 2.19
N ALA A 45 5.36 4.70 1.01
CA ALA A 45 6.51 5.19 0.25
C ALA A 45 6.39 6.67 -0.13
N SER A 46 5.16 7.19 -0.30
CA SER A 46 4.93 8.61 -0.59
C SER A 46 5.47 9.57 0.48
N ASN A 47 5.66 9.10 1.72
CA ASN A 47 6.18 9.92 2.82
C ASN A 47 7.61 10.41 2.58
N ILE A 48 8.37 9.82 1.66
CA ILE A 48 9.73 10.28 1.29
C ILE A 48 9.72 11.55 0.45
N LEU A 49 8.59 11.86 -0.20
CA LEU A 49 8.47 13.00 -1.08
C LEU A 49 8.36 14.29 -0.24
N PRO A 50 9.18 15.33 -0.50
CA PRO A 50 9.19 16.55 0.32
C PRO A 50 7.81 17.21 0.47
N GLU A 51 7.01 17.20 -0.59
CA GLU A 51 5.66 17.78 -0.63
C GLU A 51 4.60 16.93 0.11
N LEU A 52 4.89 15.66 0.38
CA LEU A 52 4.01 14.73 1.11
C LEU A 52 4.61 14.28 2.45
N TYR A 53 5.68 14.94 2.91
CA TYR A 53 6.36 14.58 4.15
C TYR A 53 5.46 14.79 5.37
N ARG A 54 5.22 13.73 6.13
CA ARG A 54 4.36 13.70 7.32
C ARG A 54 5.14 13.56 8.63
N GLY A 55 6.46 13.57 8.56
CA GLY A 55 7.35 13.35 9.71
C GLY A 55 7.73 11.88 9.89
N GLU A 56 8.41 11.61 11.00
CA GLU A 56 8.77 10.26 11.42
C GLU A 56 7.53 9.51 11.93
N THR A 57 7.25 8.35 11.33
CA THR A 57 6.09 7.50 11.63
C THR A 57 6.53 6.29 12.46
N GLY A 58 5.61 5.61 13.14
CA GLY A 58 5.92 4.38 13.89
C GLY A 58 6.64 4.55 15.23
N LYS A 59 7.01 5.77 15.64
CA LYS A 59 7.66 6.03 16.96
C LYS A 59 6.72 5.83 18.15
N THR A 60 5.44 6.12 17.95
CA THR A 60 4.38 5.94 18.95
C THR A 60 3.17 5.28 18.29
N PRO A 61 2.29 4.60 19.07
CA PRO A 61 1.06 4.02 18.53
C PRO A 61 0.19 5.04 17.78
N ALA A 62 0.15 6.30 18.23
CA ALA A 62 -0.60 7.35 17.56
C ALA A 62 0.00 7.73 16.20
N THR A 63 1.32 7.91 16.13
CA THR A 63 2.01 8.20 14.86
C THR A 63 1.95 7.03 13.87
N TYR A 64 1.95 5.80 14.39
CA TYR A 64 1.76 4.58 13.60
C TYR A 64 0.34 4.53 13.02
N ALA A 65 -0.68 4.62 13.88
CA ALA A 65 -2.08 4.56 13.44
C ALA A 65 -2.45 5.68 12.47
N LYS A 66 -1.89 6.89 12.64
CA LYS A 66 -2.06 8.00 11.69
C LYS A 66 -1.50 7.64 10.31
N GLU A 67 -0.32 7.05 10.25
CA GLU A 67 0.33 6.70 8.98
C GLU A 67 -0.39 5.56 8.27
N GLU A 68 -0.80 4.52 9.00
CA GLU A 68 -1.63 3.43 8.48
C GLU A 68 -2.94 3.96 7.88
N LEU A 69 -3.60 4.90 8.57
CA LEU A 69 -4.82 5.53 8.06
C LEU A 69 -4.58 6.29 6.74
N VAL A 70 -3.46 7.01 6.63
CA VAL A 70 -3.10 7.72 5.39
C VAL A 70 -2.80 6.72 4.28
N ALA A 71 -2.09 5.64 4.56
CA ALA A 71 -1.77 4.59 3.59
C ALA A 71 -3.04 3.89 3.07
N GLU A 72 -3.94 3.48 3.95
CA GLU A 72 -5.24 2.89 3.60
C GLU A 72 -6.11 3.83 2.77
N PHE A 73 -6.22 5.10 3.18
CA PHE A 73 -7.01 6.07 2.43
C PHE A 73 -6.40 6.39 1.06
N THR A 74 -5.07 6.41 0.97
CA THR A 74 -4.35 6.56 -0.31
C THR A 74 -4.64 5.38 -1.23
N ALA A 75 -4.57 4.16 -0.71
CA ALA A 75 -4.90 2.96 -1.46
C ALA A 75 -6.33 3.03 -2.00
N HIS A 76 -7.30 3.36 -1.15
CA HIS A 76 -8.69 3.50 -1.55
C HIS A 76 -8.87 4.53 -2.70
N ASN A 77 -8.29 5.73 -2.57
CA ASN A 77 -8.44 6.77 -3.59
C ASN A 77 -7.79 6.41 -4.92
N ILE A 78 -6.60 5.79 -4.90
CA ILE A 78 -5.92 5.34 -6.12
C ILE A 78 -6.76 4.26 -6.81
N MET A 79 -7.23 3.28 -6.06
CA MET A 79 -8.05 2.18 -6.58
C MET A 79 -9.35 2.69 -7.20
N GLN A 80 -10.04 3.63 -6.52
CA GLN A 80 -11.23 4.29 -7.06
C GLN A 80 -10.94 5.06 -8.35
N LYS A 81 -9.86 5.86 -8.38
CA LYS A 81 -9.45 6.65 -9.55
C LYS A 81 -9.08 5.80 -10.75
N LEU A 82 -8.52 4.62 -10.52
CA LEU A 82 -8.16 3.66 -11.57
C LEU A 82 -9.31 2.71 -11.93
N HIS A 83 -10.49 2.88 -11.33
CA HIS A 83 -11.64 1.98 -11.49
C HIS A 83 -11.31 0.51 -11.16
N ILE A 84 -10.35 0.29 -10.27
CA ILE A 84 -10.01 -1.04 -9.76
C ILE A 84 -10.94 -1.31 -8.59
N GLN A 85 -12.09 -1.89 -8.89
CA GLN A 85 -13.13 -2.21 -7.93
C GLN A 85 -13.35 -3.72 -7.86
N ALA A 86 -13.86 -4.21 -6.74
CA ALA A 86 -14.42 -5.55 -6.70
C ALA A 86 -15.45 -5.69 -7.82
N PRO A 87 -15.55 -6.86 -8.49
CA PRO A 87 -16.62 -7.07 -9.45
C PRO A 87 -17.94 -6.75 -8.76
N THR A 88 -18.68 -5.78 -9.30
CA THR A 88 -20.07 -5.55 -8.92
C THR A 88 -20.78 -6.88 -9.05
N LYS A 89 -21.43 -7.36 -7.98
CA LYS A 89 -22.39 -8.45 -8.10
C LYS A 89 -23.32 -8.04 -9.24
N LEU A 90 -23.39 -8.83 -10.31
CA LEU A 90 -24.36 -8.59 -11.37
C LEU A 90 -25.72 -8.46 -10.69
N ASP A 91 -26.42 -7.35 -10.93
CA ASP A 91 -27.81 -7.20 -10.57
C ASP A 91 -28.57 -8.38 -11.20
N SER A 92 -29.08 -9.27 -10.33
CA SER A 92 -29.93 -10.39 -10.69
C SER A 92 -31.34 -9.93 -11.05
#